data_AF-A0A956YKZ2-F1
#
_entry.id   AF-A0A956YKZ2-F1
#
_cell.length_a   1.000
_cell.length_b   1.000
_cell.length_c   1.000
_cell.angle_alpha   90.00
_cell.angle_beta   90.00
_cell.angle_gamma   90.00
#
_symmetry.space_group_name_H-M   'P 1'
#
loop_
_entity.id
_entity.type
_entity.pdbx_description
1 polymer ?
#
loop_
_entity_poly.entity_id
_entity_poly.type
_entity_poly.pdbx_seq_one_letter_code
_entity_poly.pdbx_strand_id
1 'polypeptide(L)'
;MDTKSLHTLEYHKVRNILAGYTSFSAGEELACKLQPTTDQILAEQWQKETAEALLLLDTHTNITIGGARDVRRPAENSKRGFTLPAEDLLDIRSTLTASRTLKRQLLKVADEFPYLAAIAELVEEVPGLVDAIGSTIDERGEVLDSASSKLAKIRAD
;
A
#
# COMPACT_ATOMS: atom_id res chain seq x y z
N MET A 1 12.98 3.25 -25.62
CA MET A 1 14.12 2.37 -25.95
C MET A 1 13.60 1.07 -26.54
N ASP A 2 14.36 0.42 -27.42
CA ASP A 2 13.94 -0.86 -28.00
C ASP A 2 14.21 -2.06 -27.06
N THR A 3 13.44 -3.14 -27.22
CA THR A 3 13.53 -4.35 -26.39
C THR A 3 14.87 -5.07 -26.50
N LYS A 4 15.53 -5.01 -27.66
CA LYS A 4 16.83 -5.68 -27.89
C LYS A 4 17.92 -5.00 -27.08
N SER A 5 17.92 -3.67 -27.01
CA SER A 5 18.80 -2.88 -26.16
C SER A 5 18.61 -3.20 -24.68
N LEU A 6 17.36 -3.25 -24.18
CA LEU A 6 17.09 -3.60 -22.78
C LEU A 6 17.53 -5.01 -22.41
N HIS A 7 17.41 -5.96 -23.35
CA HIS A 7 17.93 -7.31 -23.16
C HIS A 7 19.46 -7.32 -23.12
N THR A 8 20.10 -6.60 -24.05
CA THR A 8 21.57 -6.52 -24.16
C THR A 8 22.20 -5.87 -22.92
N LEU A 9 21.53 -4.86 -22.36
CA LEU A 9 21.93 -4.19 -21.12
C LEU A 9 21.54 -4.95 -19.85
N GLU A 10 20.94 -6.14 -20.00
CA GLU A 10 20.47 -6.98 -18.89
C GLU A 10 19.54 -6.24 -17.91
N TYR A 11 18.73 -5.30 -18.41
CA TYR A 11 17.89 -4.43 -17.57
C TYR A 11 16.91 -5.20 -16.67
N HIS A 12 16.51 -6.42 -17.08
CA HIS A 12 15.74 -7.32 -16.23
C HIS A 12 16.44 -7.67 -14.91
N LYS A 13 17.77 -7.81 -14.88
CA LYS A 13 18.52 -8.08 -13.65
C LYS A 13 18.44 -6.89 -12.69
N VAL A 14 18.57 -5.67 -13.21
CA VAL A 14 18.42 -4.43 -12.41
C VAL A 14 17.05 -4.36 -11.76
N ARG A 15 15.98 -4.63 -12.54
CA ARG A 15 14.60 -4.67 -12.01
C ARG A 15 14.41 -5.76 -10.96
N ASN A 16 14.99 -6.94 -11.15
CA ASN A 16 14.91 -8.02 -10.17
C ASN A 16 15.64 -7.68 -8.86
N ILE A 17 16.79 -7.00 -8.94
CA ILE A 17 17.49 -6.49 -7.76
C ILE A 17 16.60 -5.47 -7.02
N LEU A 18 16.05 -4.50 -7.75
CA LEU A 18 15.15 -3.49 -7.18
C LEU A 18 13.92 -4.14 -6.52
N ALA A 19 13.29 -5.11 -7.20
CA ALA A 19 12.14 -5.85 -6.70
C ALA A 19 12.44 -6.54 -5.36
N GLY A 20 13.65 -7.09 -5.20
CA GLY A 20 14.10 -7.72 -3.94
C GLY A 20 14.25 -6.75 -2.75
N TYR A 21 14.31 -5.44 -2.98
CA TYR A 21 14.32 -4.43 -1.92
C TYR A 21 12.93 -3.86 -1.59
N THR A 22 11.88 -4.28 -2.29
CA THR A 22 10.52 -3.81 -2.02
C THR A 22 9.92 -4.51 -0.80
N SER A 23 9.05 -3.81 -0.08
CA SER A 23 8.51 -4.30 1.20
C SER A 23 7.26 -5.19 1.06
N PHE A 24 6.61 -5.22 -0.11
CA PHE A 24 5.43 -6.06 -0.37
C PHE A 24 5.19 -6.25 -1.87
N SER A 25 4.36 -7.24 -2.23
CA SER A 25 4.20 -7.74 -3.60
C SER A 25 3.73 -6.71 -4.63
N ALA A 26 2.96 -5.69 -4.24
CA ALA A 26 2.57 -4.66 -5.20
C ALA A 26 3.77 -3.78 -5.61
N GLY A 27 4.67 -3.47 -4.68
CA GLY A 27 5.92 -2.78 -4.98
C GLY A 27 6.84 -3.64 -5.85
N GLU A 28 6.94 -4.93 -5.53
CA GLU A 28 7.72 -5.90 -6.31
C GLU A 28 7.24 -5.97 -7.77
N GLU A 29 5.92 -6.02 -7.97
CA GLU A 29 5.30 -6.04 -9.28
C GLU A 29 5.59 -4.75 -10.07
N LEU A 30 5.52 -3.59 -9.41
CA LEU A 30 5.86 -2.30 -10.03
C LEU A 30 7.34 -2.24 -10.44
N ALA A 31 8.25 -2.66 -9.56
CA ALA A 31 9.68 -2.71 -9.84
C ALA A 31 10.00 -3.65 -11.03
N CYS A 32 9.37 -4.82 -11.07
CA CYS A 32 9.51 -5.77 -12.17
C CYS A 32 8.99 -5.21 -13.50
N LYS A 33 7.93 -4.40 -13.47
CA LYS A 33 7.30 -3.83 -14.67
C LYS A 33 7.94 -2.52 -15.14
N LEU A 34 8.74 -1.85 -14.30
CA LEU A 34 9.35 -0.55 -14.58
C LEU A 34 10.03 -0.52 -15.96
N GLN A 35 9.72 0.48 -16.77
CA GLN A 35 10.35 0.70 -18.08
C GLN A 35 10.99 2.09 -18.12
N PRO A 36 12.11 2.26 -18.85
CA PRO A 36 12.65 3.60 -19.11
C PRO A 36 11.64 4.44 -19.88
N THR A 37 11.45 5.68 -19.46
CA THR A 37 10.65 6.66 -20.19
C THR A 37 11.53 7.44 -21.17
N THR A 38 10.95 7.85 -22.31
CA THR A 38 11.57 8.82 -23.23
C THR A 38 11.00 10.23 -23.05
N ASP A 39 10.02 10.39 -22.17
CA ASP A 39 9.46 11.68 -21.80
C ASP A 39 10.35 12.31 -20.71
N GLN A 40 10.96 13.44 -21.06
CA GLN A 40 11.86 14.16 -20.17
C GLN A 40 11.15 14.67 -18.91
N ILE A 41 9.92 15.17 -19.04
CA ILE A 41 9.16 15.73 -17.90
C ILE A 41 8.88 14.61 -16.90
N LEU A 42 8.46 13.44 -17.40
CA LEU A 42 8.23 12.27 -16.57
C LEU A 42 9.52 11.76 -15.91
N ALA A 43 10.63 11.74 -16.64
CA ALA A 43 11.93 11.33 -16.10
C ALA A 43 12.39 12.25 -14.96
N GLU A 44 12.28 13.56 -15.14
CA GLU A 44 12.63 14.55 -14.11
C GLU A 44 11.72 14.42 -12.88
N GLN A 45 10.42 14.17 -13.07
CA GLN A 45 9.49 13.94 -11.96
C GLN A 45 9.91 12.70 -11.15
N TRP A 46 10.12 11.55 -11.79
CA TRP A 46 10.53 10.32 -11.09
C TRP A 46 11.86 10.48 -10.36
N GLN A 47 12.82 11.22 -10.93
CA GLN A 47 14.09 11.51 -10.27
C GLN A 47 13.90 12.35 -9.00
N LYS A 48 13.01 13.34 -9.03
CA LYS A 48 12.69 14.16 -7.85
C LYS A 48 11.98 13.36 -6.76
N GLU A 49 10.98 12.55 -7.14
CA GLU A 49 10.30 11.62 -6.23
C GLU A 49 11.30 10.65 -5.58
N THR A 50 12.23 10.12 -6.36
CA THR A 50 13.28 9.21 -5.85
C THR A 50 14.26 9.92 -4.92
N ALA A 51 14.66 11.15 -5.25
CA ALA A 51 15.55 11.95 -4.41
C ALA A 51 14.90 12.28 -3.06
N GLU A 52 13.62 12.66 -3.06
CA GLU A 52 12.85 12.85 -1.83
C GLU A 52 12.72 11.55 -1.03
N ALA A 53 12.42 10.43 -1.68
CA ALA A 53 12.31 9.13 -1.00
C ALA A 53 13.62 8.73 -0.32
N LEU A 54 14.77 8.95 -0.97
CA LEU A 54 16.07 8.69 -0.37
C LEU A 54 16.31 9.59 0.86
N LEU A 55 16.06 10.90 0.73
CA LEU A 55 16.21 11.84 1.85
C LEU A 55 15.29 11.49 3.02
N LEU A 56 14.05 11.09 2.74
CA LEU A 56 13.07 10.69 3.75
C LEU A 56 13.58 9.46 4.55
N LEU A 57 14.15 8.47 3.86
CA LEU A 57 14.72 7.28 4.52
C LEU A 57 15.89 7.63 5.45
N ASP A 58 16.70 8.63 5.11
CA ASP A 58 17.83 9.08 5.92
C ASP A 58 17.42 9.96 7.10
N THR A 59 16.42 10.84 6.91
CA THR A 59 16.06 11.89 7.87
C THR A 59 14.86 11.54 8.75
N HIS A 60 13.94 10.71 8.25
CA HIS A 60 12.65 10.39 8.87
C HIS A 60 12.43 8.88 8.96
N THR A 61 13.34 8.19 9.64
CA THR A 61 13.37 6.71 9.78
C THR A 61 12.10 6.09 10.39
N ASN A 62 11.24 6.90 11.02
CA ASN A 62 9.96 6.47 11.59
C ASN A 62 8.79 6.53 10.58
N ILE A 63 8.96 7.17 9.41
CA ILE A 63 7.96 7.18 8.34
C ILE A 63 8.18 5.91 7.51
N THR A 64 7.21 5.02 7.55
CA THR A 64 7.26 3.74 6.85
C THR A 64 5.92 3.45 6.18
N ILE A 65 5.91 2.52 5.23
CA ILE A 65 4.66 2.04 4.64
C ILE A 65 3.84 1.15 5.60
N GLY A 66 4.34 0.92 6.83
CA GLY A 66 3.69 0.11 7.85
C GLY A 66 3.50 -1.35 7.44
N GLY A 67 2.48 -1.99 8.01
CA GLY A 67 2.09 -3.37 7.71
C GLY A 67 1.19 -3.52 6.49
N ALA A 68 1.39 -2.70 5.45
CA ALA A 68 0.60 -2.76 4.23
C ALA A 68 0.74 -4.12 3.53
N ARG A 69 -0.38 -4.67 3.06
CA ARG A 69 -0.43 -5.92 2.31
C ARG A 69 -1.09 -5.69 0.95
N ASP A 70 -0.85 -6.62 0.03
CA ASP A 70 -1.47 -6.55 -1.28
C ASP A 70 -2.89 -7.10 -1.25
N VAL A 71 -3.83 -6.19 -1.06
CA VAL A 71 -5.26 -6.51 -0.91
C VAL A 71 -6.06 -6.37 -2.20
N ARG A 72 -5.39 -6.20 -3.36
CA ARG A 72 -6.05 -6.05 -4.66
C ARG A 72 -6.88 -7.27 -5.03
N ARG A 73 -6.37 -8.48 -4.75
CA ARG A 73 -7.08 -9.74 -5.01
C ARG A 73 -8.32 -9.88 -4.13
N PRO A 74 -8.25 -9.75 -2.78
CA PRO A 74 -9.43 -9.69 -1.93
C PRO A 74 -10.46 -8.64 -2.36
N ALA A 75 -10.01 -7.42 -2.68
CA ALA A 75 -10.92 -6.34 -3.12
C ALA A 75 -11.64 -6.66 -4.44
N GLU A 76 -10.96 -7.27 -5.41
CA GLU A 76 -11.57 -7.71 -6.66
C GLU A 76 -12.54 -8.89 -6.44
N ASN A 77 -12.20 -9.82 -5.54
CA ASN A 77 -13.08 -10.91 -5.14
C ASN A 77 -14.36 -10.40 -4.49
N SER A 78 -14.28 -9.41 -3.58
CA SER A 78 -15.47 -8.82 -2.96
C SER A 78 -16.36 -8.12 -3.98
N LYS A 79 -15.77 -7.46 -5.00
CA LYS A 79 -16.53 -6.84 -6.10
C LYS A 79 -17.33 -7.87 -6.91
N ARG A 80 -16.82 -9.09 -7.02
CA ARG A 80 -17.47 -10.22 -7.70
C ARG A 80 -18.47 -10.98 -6.81
N GLY A 81 -18.68 -10.54 -5.57
CA GLY A 81 -19.61 -11.14 -4.63
C GLY A 81 -19.07 -12.36 -3.87
N PHE A 82 -17.76 -12.61 -3.91
CA PHE A 82 -17.15 -13.65 -3.08
C PHE A 82 -17.11 -13.20 -1.61
N THR A 83 -17.37 -14.15 -0.71
CA THR A 83 -17.14 -13.97 0.72
C THR A 83 -15.63 -13.99 0.99
N LEU A 84 -15.14 -12.96 1.67
CA LEU A 84 -13.74 -12.89 2.08
C LEU A 84 -13.53 -13.64 3.41
N PRO A 85 -12.43 -14.40 3.56
CA PRO A 85 -12.02 -14.93 4.85
C PRO A 85 -11.65 -13.78 5.82
N ALA A 86 -11.66 -14.08 7.12
CA ALA A 86 -11.35 -13.08 8.15
C ALA A 86 -9.94 -12.49 7.99
N GLU A 87 -8.96 -13.31 7.59
CA GLU A 87 -7.59 -12.86 7.33
C GLU A 87 -7.51 -11.77 6.24
N ASP A 88 -8.26 -11.93 5.14
CA ASP A 88 -8.31 -10.95 4.06
C ASP A 88 -8.91 -9.62 4.55
N LEU A 89 -9.94 -9.69 5.39
CA LEU A 89 -10.55 -8.50 5.99
C LEU A 89 -9.58 -7.79 6.94
N LEU A 90 -8.82 -8.54 7.75
CA LEU A 90 -7.80 -7.98 8.62
C LEU A 90 -6.65 -7.34 7.84
N ASP A 91 -6.22 -7.96 6.74
CA ASP A 91 -5.19 -7.39 5.86
C ASP A 91 -5.69 -6.11 5.16
N ILE A 92 -6.96 -6.05 4.75
CA ILE A 92 -7.62 -4.82 4.25
C ILE A 92 -7.59 -3.73 5.33
N ARG A 93 -8.01 -4.05 6.56
CA ARG A 93 -8.00 -3.09 7.67
C ARG A 93 -6.59 -2.58 7.96
N SER A 94 -5.61 -3.48 8.01
CA SER A 94 -4.19 -3.14 8.23
C SER A 94 -3.68 -2.18 7.15
N THR A 95 -3.93 -2.51 5.88
CA THR A 95 -3.45 -1.72 4.74
C THR A 95 -4.07 -0.32 4.72
N LEU A 96 -5.37 -0.20 4.98
CA LEU A 96 -6.05 1.10 5.08
C LEU A 96 -5.57 1.94 6.27
N THR A 97 -5.26 1.29 7.40
CA THR A 97 -4.72 1.98 8.58
C THR A 97 -3.30 2.48 8.34
N ALA A 98 -2.47 1.65 7.69
CA ALA A 98 -1.11 1.99 7.31
C ALA A 98 -1.09 3.12 6.27
N SER A 99 -1.94 3.06 5.24
CA SER A 99 -2.02 4.09 4.20
C SER A 99 -2.46 5.44 4.76
N ARG A 100 -3.45 5.47 5.65
CA ARG A 100 -3.88 6.69 6.37
C ARG A 100 -2.77 7.27 7.23
N THR A 101 -2.04 6.40 7.94
CA THR A 101 -0.92 6.82 8.80
C THR A 101 0.20 7.44 7.98
N LEU A 102 0.59 6.78 6.87
CA LEU A 102 1.60 7.25 5.94
C LEU A 102 1.18 8.58 5.31
N LYS A 103 -0.07 8.69 4.82
CA LYS A 103 -0.62 9.94 4.27
C LYS A 103 -0.44 11.08 5.26
N ARG A 104 -0.93 10.91 6.49
CA ARG A 104 -0.82 11.92 7.54
C ARG A 104 0.62 12.28 7.88
N GLN A 105 1.54 11.31 7.87
CA GLN A 105 2.96 11.58 8.13
C GLN A 105 3.61 12.39 7.01
N LEU A 106 3.39 12.01 5.74
CA LEU A 106 3.94 12.73 4.58
C LEU A 106 3.38 14.15 4.46
N LEU A 107 2.07 14.34 4.72
CA LEU A 107 1.46 15.68 4.68
C LEU A 107 1.99 16.62 5.78
N LYS A 108 2.50 16.10 6.90
CA LYS A 108 3.12 16.92 7.95
C LYS A 108 4.48 17.49 7.55
N VAL A 109 5.15 16.86 6.60
CA VAL A 109 6.47 17.24 6.09
C VAL A 109 6.39 17.69 4.63
N ALA A 110 5.22 18.12 4.17
CA ALA A 110 4.96 18.45 2.77
C ALA A 110 5.81 19.61 2.24
N ASP A 111 6.27 20.52 3.10
CA ASP A 111 7.19 21.60 2.73
C ASP A 111 8.58 21.06 2.33
N GLU A 112 9.01 19.95 2.95
CA GLU A 112 10.31 19.31 2.69
C GLU A 112 10.20 18.19 1.63
N PHE A 113 9.06 17.51 1.56
CA PHE A 113 8.79 16.39 0.63
C PHE A 113 7.53 16.63 -0.22
N PRO A 114 7.46 17.71 -1.02
CA PRO A 114 6.27 18.06 -1.79
C PRO A 114 5.86 17.00 -2.82
N TYR A 115 6.79 16.28 -3.44
CA TYR A 115 6.45 15.25 -4.44
C TYR A 115 5.86 14.00 -3.77
N LEU A 116 6.43 13.55 -2.65
CA LEU A 116 5.85 12.45 -1.87
C LEU A 116 4.51 12.83 -1.24
N ALA A 117 4.35 14.07 -0.78
CA ALA A 117 3.08 14.59 -0.29
C ALA A 117 2.00 14.59 -1.40
N ALA A 118 2.36 14.96 -2.64
CA ALA A 118 1.44 14.90 -3.77
C ALA A 118 0.97 13.46 -4.08
N ILE A 119 1.87 12.46 -3.97
CA ILE A 119 1.49 11.04 -4.09
C ILE A 119 0.57 10.64 -2.94
N ALA A 120 0.88 11.06 -1.71
CA ALA A 120 0.08 10.76 -0.53
C ALA A 120 -1.34 11.32 -0.60
N GLU A 121 -1.55 12.46 -1.28
CA GLU A 121 -2.89 13.02 -1.47
C GLU A 121 -3.83 12.10 -2.25
N LEU A 122 -3.29 11.30 -3.17
CA LEU A 122 -4.05 10.33 -3.95
C LEU A 122 -4.61 9.16 -3.12
N VAL A 123 -4.11 8.98 -1.89
CA VAL A 123 -4.60 7.94 -0.98
C VAL A 123 -5.97 8.36 -0.42
N GLU A 124 -6.99 7.58 -0.74
CA GLU A 124 -8.34 7.74 -0.19
C GLU A 124 -8.43 7.17 1.23
N GLU A 125 -8.98 7.96 2.15
CA GLU A 125 -9.25 7.51 3.51
C GLU A 125 -10.64 6.86 3.55
N VAL A 126 -10.69 5.56 3.89
CA VAL A 126 -11.95 4.80 4.01
C VAL A 126 -12.20 4.41 5.48
N PRO A 127 -12.37 5.37 6.40
CA PRO A 127 -12.43 5.09 7.85
C PRO A 127 -13.62 4.20 8.22
N GLY A 128 -14.77 4.37 7.55
CA GLY A 128 -15.95 3.55 7.82
C GLY A 128 -15.73 2.05 7.60
N LEU A 129 -14.88 1.67 6.64
CA LEU A 129 -14.54 0.27 6.41
C LEU A 129 -13.57 -0.26 7.48
N VAL A 130 -12.61 0.56 7.90
CA VAL A 130 -11.69 0.21 9.01
C VAL A 130 -12.48 -0.05 10.27
N ASP A 131 -13.41 0.84 10.61
CA ASP A 131 -14.27 0.74 11.79
C ASP A 131 -15.19 -0.48 11.70
N ALA A 132 -15.83 -0.70 10.55
CA ALA A 132 -16.72 -1.83 10.34
C ALA A 132 -16.00 -3.18 10.51
N ILE A 133 -14.79 -3.32 9.99
CA ILE A 133 -13.99 -4.54 10.20
C ILE A 133 -13.58 -4.64 11.67
N GLY A 134 -13.14 -3.53 12.28
CA GLY A 134 -12.73 -3.45 13.69
C GLY A 134 -13.83 -3.80 14.69
N SER A 135 -15.09 -3.46 14.40
CA SER A 135 -16.23 -3.78 15.27
C SER A 135 -16.79 -5.19 15.06
N THR A 136 -16.38 -5.88 13.99
CA THR A 136 -16.92 -7.17 13.58
C THR A 136 -15.95 -8.32 13.88
N ILE A 137 -14.65 -8.12 13.68
CA ILE A 137 -13.64 -9.18 13.74
C ILE A 137 -12.44 -8.72 14.60
N ASP A 138 -12.04 -9.58 15.53
CA ASP A 138 -10.87 -9.36 16.38
C ASP A 138 -9.54 -9.60 15.65
N GLU A 139 -8.40 -9.41 16.33
CA GLU A 139 -7.07 -9.63 15.72
C GLU A 139 -6.76 -11.09 15.37
N ARG A 140 -7.53 -12.05 15.91
CA ARG A 140 -7.38 -13.49 15.64
C ARG A 140 -8.26 -13.96 14.49
N GLY A 141 -9.11 -13.08 13.94
CA GLY A 141 -10.06 -13.44 12.89
C GLY A 141 -11.39 -13.95 13.43
N GLU A 142 -11.62 -13.85 14.74
CA GLU A 142 -12.86 -14.30 15.37
C GLU A 142 -13.93 -13.20 15.36
N VAL A 143 -15.18 -13.62 15.16
CA VAL A 143 -16.32 -12.69 15.15
C VAL A 143 -16.60 -12.19 16.57
N LEU A 144 -16.57 -10.88 16.74
CA LEU A 144 -16.87 -10.20 18.00
C LEU A 144 -18.37 -10.24 18.33
N ASP A 145 -18.71 -10.20 19.62
CA ASP A 145 -20.10 -10.10 20.06
C ASP A 145 -20.77 -8.82 19.54
N SER A 146 -19.98 -7.75 19.39
CA SER A 146 -20.38 -6.47 18.81
C SER A 146 -20.70 -6.52 17.31
N ALA A 147 -20.40 -7.63 16.63
CA ALA A 147 -20.69 -7.77 15.19
C ALA A 147 -22.18 -7.62 14.87
N SER A 148 -23.07 -8.00 15.81
CA SER A 148 -24.48 -7.65 15.71
C SER A 148 -25.18 -7.72 17.07
N SER A 149 -26.23 -6.91 17.25
CA SER A 149 -27.07 -6.96 18.45
C SER A 149 -27.73 -8.32 18.68
N LYS A 150 -27.99 -9.08 17.61
CA LYS A 150 -28.53 -10.44 17.69
C LYS A 150 -27.48 -11.43 18.21
N LEU A 151 -26.25 -11.35 17.71
CA LEU A 151 -25.16 -12.21 18.16
C LEU A 151 -24.80 -11.95 19.62
N ALA A 152 -24.72 -10.68 20.01
CA ALA A 152 -24.49 -10.27 21.40
C ALA A 152 -25.52 -10.88 22.36
N LYS A 153 -26.80 -10.92 21.98
CA LYS A 153 -27.85 -11.56 22.78
C LYS A 153 -27.67 -13.08 22.86
N ILE A 154 -27.39 -13.73 21.74
CA ILE A 154 -27.24 -15.20 21.69
C ILE A 154 -26.06 -15.70 22.53
N ARG A 155 -24.97 -14.93 22.62
CA ARG A 155 -23.78 -15.31 23.42
C ARG A 155 -23.86 -14.92 24.90
N ALA A 156 -24.84 -14.10 25.27
CA ALA A 156 -25.07 -13.70 26.66
C ALA A 156 -25.97 -14.69 27.44
N ASP A 157 -26.71 -15.54 26.71
CA ASP A 157 -27.53 -16.65 27.25
C ASP A 157 -26.68 -17.92 27.42
#